data_AF-T4VWM2-F1
#
_entry.id   AF-T4VWM2-F1
#
_cell.length_a   1.000
_cell.length_b   1.000
_cell.length_c   1.000
_cell.angle_alpha   90.00
_cell.angle_beta   90.00
_cell.angle_gamma   90.00
#
_symmetry.space_group_name_H-M   'P 1'
#
loop_
_entity.id
_entity.type
_entity.pdbx_description
1 polymer ?
#
loop_
_entity_poly.entity_id
_entity_poly.type
_entity_poly.pdbx_seq_one_letter_code
_entity_poly.pdbx_strand_id
1 'polypeptide(L)'
;MKLYGVLITSIFISGFLIIGYASTSDKNLNSVEKSAKEVVYENKESKTEKLTEKEAVDLVKKYMKEKNMYIPNFVEVDSKSKDIYTIHAYDVITNEEESHVATSGWFEVNINTGKIKDIMNE
;
A
#
# COMPACT_ATOMS: atom_id res chain seq x y z
N MET A 1 -39.90 -15.99 19.38
CA MET A 1 -40.27 -14.59 19.06
C MET A 1 -39.26 -14.07 18.04
N LYS A 2 -39.69 -13.76 16.81
CA LYS A 2 -38.82 -13.24 15.75
C LYS A 2 -38.83 -11.71 15.84
N LEU A 3 -37.71 -11.12 16.26
CA LEU A 3 -37.50 -9.67 16.23
C LEU A 3 -36.97 -9.29 14.84
N TYR A 4 -37.81 -8.70 14.01
CA TYR A 4 -37.40 -7.97 12.82
C TYR A 4 -37.48 -6.47 13.13
N GLY A 5 -36.36 -5.77 12.94
CA GLY A 5 -36.28 -4.31 13.00
C GLY A 5 -34.83 -3.89 12.77
N VAL A 6 -34.48 -2.90 11.96
CA VAL A 6 -35.21 -1.97 11.10
C VAL A 6 -34.29 -1.69 9.91
N LEU A 7 -34.85 -1.69 8.70
CA LEU A 7 -34.16 -1.34 7.46
C LEU A 7 -34.09 0.20 7.38
N ILE A 8 -32.90 0.80 7.49
CA ILE A 8 -32.74 2.24 7.26
C ILE A 8 -32.44 2.45 5.77
N THR A 9 -33.48 2.79 5.01
CA THR A 9 -33.33 3.36 3.66
C THR A 9 -33.41 4.87 3.78
N SER A 10 -32.31 5.57 3.58
CA SER A 10 -32.33 7.01 3.26
C SER A 10 -31.35 7.29 2.13
N ILE A 11 -31.90 7.24 0.93
CA ILE A 11 -31.30 7.71 -0.32
C ILE A 11 -31.34 9.24 -0.27
N PHE A 12 -30.18 9.90 -0.16
CA PHE A 12 -30.07 11.32 -0.47
C PHE A 12 -29.64 11.47 -1.93
N ILE A 13 -30.64 11.60 -2.80
CA ILE A 13 -30.47 12.15 -4.14
C ILE A 13 -30.50 13.68 -3.98
N SER A 14 -29.37 14.32 -4.20
CA SER A 14 -29.35 15.70 -4.68
C SER A 14 -28.28 15.80 -5.74
N GLY A 15 -28.72 15.75 -7.00
CA GLY A 15 -27.88 15.94 -8.17
C GLY A 15 -27.23 17.30 -8.14
N PHE A 16 -25.91 17.31 -8.33
CA PHE A 16 -25.21 18.50 -8.79
C PHE A 16 -25.22 18.49 -10.32
N LEU A 17 -25.82 19.55 -10.86
CA LEU A 17 -25.83 19.94 -12.27
C LEU A 17 -24.42 19.82 -12.88
N ILE A 18 -24.31 19.07 -13.98
CA ILE A 18 -23.19 19.19 -14.92
C ILE A 18 -23.46 20.45 -15.75
N ILE A 19 -22.81 21.57 -15.42
CA ILE A 19 -22.70 22.70 -16.34
C ILE A 19 -21.45 22.47 -17.17
N GLY A 20 -21.65 21.95 -18.38
CA GLY A 20 -20.63 21.92 -19.40
C GLY A 20 -20.33 23.33 -19.87
N TYR A 21 -19.14 23.84 -19.56
CA TYR A 21 -18.58 24.97 -20.29
C TYR A 21 -17.83 24.43 -21.51
N ALA A 22 -18.43 24.57 -22.67
CA ALA A 22 -17.68 24.58 -23.92
C ALA A 22 -16.98 25.94 -24.01
N SER A 23 -15.65 25.95 -24.10
CA SER A 23 -14.93 27.10 -24.66
C SER A 23 -13.76 26.60 -25.49
N THR A 24 -13.72 27.18 -26.68
CA THR A 24 -12.98 26.83 -27.88
C THR A 24 -11.50 27.20 -27.79
N SER A 25 -10.73 26.42 -28.55
CA SER A 25 -9.34 26.49 -29.00
C SER A 25 -8.58 27.83 -28.98
N ASP A 26 -7.31 27.67 -28.59
CA ASP A 26 -6.07 28.33 -29.02
C ASP A 26 -5.88 29.83 -28.74
N LYS A 27 -4.80 30.19 -28.02
CA LYS A 27 -3.49 30.53 -28.63
C LYS A 27 -2.31 30.37 -27.64
N ASN A 28 -1.24 29.82 -28.18
CA ASN A 28 0.13 29.78 -27.70
C ASN A 28 0.73 31.19 -27.55
N LEU A 29 1.45 31.49 -26.47
CA LEU A 29 2.70 32.26 -26.52
C LEU A 29 3.53 32.11 -25.22
N ASN A 30 4.80 31.76 -25.43
CA ASN A 30 5.90 31.64 -24.47
C ASN A 30 6.11 32.87 -23.57
N SER A 31 6.62 32.65 -22.34
CA SER A 31 7.92 33.21 -21.86
C SER A 31 8.01 33.32 -20.32
N VAL A 32 8.89 32.48 -19.73
CA VAL A 32 9.85 32.78 -18.64
C VAL A 32 9.25 32.98 -17.23
N GLU A 33 9.16 31.89 -16.44
CA GLU A 33 10.10 31.46 -15.38
C GLU A 33 10.07 32.28 -14.07
N LYS A 34 9.61 31.66 -12.96
CA LYS A 34 10.51 31.19 -11.89
C LYS A 34 9.76 30.29 -10.89
N SER A 35 9.97 28.99 -11.13
CA SER A 35 9.66 27.77 -10.37
C SER A 35 9.32 27.92 -8.87
N ALA A 36 8.06 27.67 -8.55
CA ALA A 36 7.56 27.33 -7.23
C ALA A 36 6.98 25.91 -7.29
N LYS A 37 7.45 25.04 -6.39
CA LYS A 37 6.95 23.71 -6.02
C LYS A 37 5.66 23.28 -6.74
N GLU A 38 5.81 22.55 -7.82
CA GLU A 38 4.76 21.68 -8.33
C GLU A 38 5.01 20.29 -7.75
N VAL A 39 4.40 20.04 -6.59
CA VAL A 39 4.15 18.66 -6.16
C VAL A 39 3.09 18.17 -7.12
N VAL A 40 3.55 17.47 -8.17
CA VAL A 40 2.71 16.65 -9.01
C VAL A 40 2.07 15.64 -8.08
N TYR A 41 0.81 15.91 -7.70
CA TYR A 41 -0.05 14.91 -7.08
C TYR A 41 -0.37 13.91 -8.17
N GLU A 42 0.53 12.93 -8.30
CA GLU A 42 0.33 11.73 -9.08
C GLU A 42 -0.96 11.08 -8.56
N ASN A 43 -2.03 11.26 -9.33
CA ASN A 43 -3.27 10.52 -9.16
C ASN A 43 -2.89 9.04 -9.25
N LYS A 44 -2.78 8.36 -8.11
CA LYS A 44 -2.71 6.91 -8.07
C LYS A 44 -4.06 6.39 -8.57
N GLU A 45 -4.10 6.15 -9.88
CA GLU A 45 -4.98 5.15 -10.47
C GLU A 45 -5.03 3.93 -9.54
N SER A 46 -6.24 3.49 -9.22
CA SER A 46 -6.48 2.27 -8.47
C SER A 46 -5.82 1.12 -9.24
N LYS A 47 -4.63 0.71 -8.79
CA LYS A 47 -3.88 -0.37 -9.42
C LYS A 47 -4.72 -1.65 -9.30
N THR A 48 -5.38 -2.04 -10.39
CA THR A 48 -6.13 -3.30 -10.52
C THR A 48 -5.20 -4.51 -10.68
N GLU A 49 -3.89 -4.31 -10.61
CA GLU A 49 -2.90 -5.37 -10.68
C GLU A 49 -2.53 -5.89 -9.30
N LYS A 50 -2.51 -7.22 -9.18
CA LYS A 50 -2.02 -7.93 -8.00
C LYS A 50 -0.56 -7.56 -7.73
N LEU A 51 -0.22 -7.35 -6.46
CA LEU A 51 1.16 -7.11 -6.05
C LEU A 51 2.06 -8.28 -6.47
N THR A 52 3.24 -7.94 -6.97
CA THR A 52 4.36 -8.87 -7.11
C THR A 52 5.03 -9.11 -5.76
N GLU A 53 5.83 -10.18 -5.65
CA GLU A 53 6.60 -10.48 -4.44
C GLU A 53 7.55 -9.34 -4.07
N LYS A 54 8.21 -8.74 -5.08
CA LYS A 54 9.10 -7.59 -4.87
C LYS A 54 8.34 -6.40 -4.29
N GLU A 55 7.17 -6.08 -4.82
CA GLU A 55 6.35 -4.98 -4.30
C GLU A 55 5.87 -5.26 -2.87
N ALA A 56 5.52 -6.52 -2.55
CA ALA A 56 5.15 -6.91 -1.19
C ALA A 56 6.34 -6.76 -0.21
N VAL A 57 7.54 -7.18 -0.60
CA VAL A 57 8.78 -6.98 0.18
C VAL A 57 9.08 -5.50 0.36
N ASP A 58 8.98 -4.69 -0.70
CA ASP A 58 9.21 -3.25 -0.63
C ASP A 58 8.20 -2.56 0.31
N LEU A 59 6.94 -3.01 0.29
CA LEU A 59 5.89 -2.54 1.22
C LEU A 59 6.23 -2.89 2.67
N VAL A 60 6.68 -4.12 2.95
CA VAL A 60 7.09 -4.51 4.31
C VAL A 60 8.30 -3.71 4.79
N LYS A 61 9.34 -3.55 3.97
CA LYS A 61 10.51 -2.72 4.33
C LYS A 61 10.11 -1.28 4.66
N LYS A 62 9.18 -0.72 3.88
CA LYS A 62 8.62 0.62 4.15
C LYS A 62 7.85 0.65 5.47
N TYR A 63 6.98 -0.32 5.72
CA TYR A 63 6.24 -0.44 6.99
C TYR A 63 7.18 -0.52 8.20
N MET A 64 8.21 -1.37 8.13
CA MET A 64 9.20 -1.51 9.19
C MET A 64 9.90 -0.17 9.47
N LYS A 65 10.29 0.55 8.41
CA LYS A 65 10.88 1.90 8.53
C LYS A 65 9.92 2.89 9.20
N GLU A 66 8.66 2.92 8.79
CA GLU A 66 7.64 3.83 9.34
C GLU A 66 7.31 3.53 10.81
N LYS A 67 7.40 2.25 11.21
CA LYS A 67 7.23 1.80 12.60
C LYS A 67 8.52 1.86 13.42
N ASN A 68 9.61 2.37 12.85
CA ASN A 68 10.93 2.46 13.47
C ASN A 68 11.44 1.10 13.98
N MET A 69 11.13 0.03 13.25
CA MET A 69 11.60 -1.34 13.47
C MET A 69 13.00 -1.52 12.85
N TYR A 70 13.78 -2.45 13.38
CA TYR A 70 15.04 -2.87 12.76
C TYR A 70 14.76 -3.62 11.45
N ILE A 71 15.44 -3.23 10.36
CA ILE A 71 15.33 -3.89 9.05
C ILE A 71 16.56 -4.80 8.89
N PRO A 72 16.38 -6.14 8.92
CA PRO A 72 17.49 -7.07 8.80
C PRO A 72 17.98 -7.22 7.35
N ASN A 73 19.06 -7.98 7.16
CA ASN A 73 19.67 -8.20 5.85
C ASN A 73 18.75 -8.93 4.87
N PHE A 74 17.91 -9.86 5.36
CA PHE A 74 16.96 -10.60 4.54
C PHE A 74 15.53 -10.19 4.88
N VAL A 75 14.79 -9.77 3.86
CA VAL A 75 13.34 -9.56 3.92
C VAL A 75 12.77 -10.15 2.64
N GLU A 76 12.16 -11.31 2.74
CA GLU A 76 11.86 -12.18 1.60
C GLU A 76 10.47 -12.81 1.76
N VAL A 77 9.85 -13.15 0.63
CA VAL A 77 8.60 -13.93 0.65
C VAL A 77 8.97 -15.37 1.01
N ASP A 78 8.49 -15.83 2.16
CA ASP A 78 8.63 -17.22 2.61
C ASP A 78 7.61 -18.13 1.91
N SER A 79 6.36 -17.65 1.81
CA SER A 79 5.28 -18.42 1.21
C SER A 79 4.17 -17.55 0.60
N LYS A 80 3.41 -18.16 -0.31
CA LYS A 80 2.20 -17.57 -0.92
C LYS A 80 1.01 -18.49 -0.69
N SER A 81 -0.04 -17.97 -0.07
CA SER A 81 -1.30 -18.71 0.13
C SER A 81 -2.49 -17.85 -0.28
N LYS A 82 -3.23 -18.31 -1.30
CA LYS A 82 -4.37 -17.58 -1.90
C LYS A 82 -3.97 -16.15 -2.31
N ASP A 83 -4.46 -15.16 -1.59
CA ASP A 83 -4.23 -13.74 -1.81
C ASP A 83 -3.32 -13.13 -0.72
N ILE A 84 -2.49 -13.94 -0.06
CA ILE A 84 -1.53 -13.51 0.98
C ILE A 84 -0.12 -13.93 0.60
N TYR A 85 0.82 -12.98 0.73
CA TYR A 85 2.25 -13.27 0.86
C TYR A 85 2.63 -13.26 2.33
N THR A 86 3.28 -14.33 2.78
CA THR A 86 3.96 -14.38 4.07
C THR A 86 5.40 -13.94 3.85
N ILE A 87 5.83 -12.89 4.54
CA ILE A 87 7.16 -12.31 4.42
C ILE A 87 7.91 -12.53 5.73
N HIS A 88 9.13 -13.03 5.61
CA HIS A 88 10.06 -13.26 6.72
C HIS A 88 11.16 -12.20 6.67
N ALA A 89 11.33 -11.47 7.77
CA ALA A 89 12.43 -10.54 7.96
C ALA A 89 13.41 -11.15 8.98
N TYR A 90 14.63 -11.45 8.57
CA TYR A 90 15.62 -12.13 9.41
C TYR A 90 17.07 -11.82 9.05
N ASP A 91 17.95 -12.04 10.01
CA ASP A 91 19.40 -12.13 9.81
C ASP A 91 19.87 -13.56 9.95
N VAL A 92 20.93 -13.91 9.23
CA VAL A 92 21.71 -15.12 9.48
C VAL A 92 22.90 -14.72 10.34
N ILE A 93 22.96 -15.24 11.56
CA ILE A 93 24.05 -15.03 12.49
C ILE A 93 24.93 -16.26 12.44
N THR A 94 26.21 -16.06 12.11
CA THR A 94 27.19 -17.15 12.02
C THR A 94 28.40 -16.80 12.88
N ASN A 95 28.81 -17.74 13.71
CA ASN A 95 30.06 -17.70 14.46
C ASN A 95 30.90 -18.96 14.15
N GLU A 96 32.01 -19.17 14.86
CA GLU A 96 32.94 -20.29 14.60
C GLU A 96 32.31 -21.67 14.85
N GLU A 97 31.27 -21.76 15.68
CA GLU A 97 30.72 -23.04 16.15
C GLU A 97 29.28 -23.30 15.66
N GLU A 98 28.52 -22.26 15.33
CA GLU A 98 27.10 -22.33 15.00
C GLU A 98 26.64 -21.27 13.98
N SER A 99 25.53 -21.58 13.30
CA SER A 99 24.80 -20.64 12.47
C SER A 99 23.31 -20.76 12.79
N HIS A 100 22.65 -19.62 13.00
CA HIS A 100 21.21 -19.57 13.30
C HIS A 100 20.55 -18.36 12.67
N VAL A 101 19.22 -18.45 12.54
CA VAL A 101 18.38 -17.38 11.99
C VAL A 101 17.81 -16.54 13.13
N ALA A 102 18.10 -15.24 13.12
CA ALA A 102 17.53 -14.27 14.05
C ALA A 102 16.35 -13.54 13.37
N THR A 103 15.12 -13.92 13.73
CA THR A 103 13.91 -13.33 13.14
C THR A 103 13.62 -11.96 13.74
N SER A 104 13.47 -10.95 12.88
CA SER A 104 13.05 -9.59 13.25
C SER A 104 11.56 -9.34 12.99
N GLY A 105 10.91 -10.13 12.14
CA GLY A 105 9.48 -9.99 11.87
C GLY A 105 8.88 -11.05 10.96
N TRP A 106 7.58 -11.29 11.15
CA TRP A 106 6.72 -12.07 10.27
C TRP A 106 5.53 -11.21 9.85
N PHE A 107 5.30 -11.10 8.54
CA PHE A 107 4.27 -10.23 7.99
C PHE A 107 3.38 -10.98 7.00
N GLU A 108 2.08 -10.72 7.05
CA GLU A 108 1.14 -11.11 5.99
C GLU A 108 0.81 -9.88 5.15
N VAL A 109 0.96 -9.98 3.83
CA VAL A 109 0.60 -8.93 2.89
C VAL A 109 -0.50 -9.41 1.98
N ASN A 110 -1.64 -8.71 2.00
CA ASN A 110 -2.72 -9.01 1.07
C ASN A 110 -2.35 -8.55 -0.35
N ILE A 111 -2.32 -9.49 -1.29
CA ILE A 111 -1.85 -9.31 -2.67
C ILE A 111 -2.71 -8.30 -3.44
N ASN A 112 -3.99 -8.20 -3.12
CA ASN A 112 -4.94 -7.34 -3.84
C ASN A 112 -5.02 -5.93 -3.25
N THR A 113 -4.71 -5.75 -1.95
CA THR A 113 -4.92 -4.48 -1.24
C THR A 113 -3.64 -3.85 -0.69
N GLY A 114 -2.55 -4.62 -0.58
CA GLY A 114 -1.31 -4.21 0.09
C GLY A 114 -1.45 -4.03 1.60
N LYS A 115 -2.57 -4.45 2.21
CA LYS A 115 -2.71 -4.41 3.66
C LYS A 115 -1.68 -5.35 4.30
N ILE A 116 -0.90 -4.81 5.23
CA ILE A 116 0.09 -5.53 6.02
C ILE A 116 -0.52 -5.88 7.38
N LYS A 117 -0.32 -7.12 7.81
CA LYS A 117 -0.54 -7.59 9.18
C LYS A 117 0.80 -8.02 9.76
N ASP A 118 1.18 -7.43 10.88
CA ASP A 118 2.37 -7.80 11.65
C ASP A 118 2.00 -8.94 12.62
N ILE A 119 2.41 -10.17 12.30
CA ILE A 119 1.98 -11.36 13.02
C ILE A 119 2.54 -11.37 14.45
N MET A 120 3.66 -10.69 14.69
CA MET A 120 4.34 -10.72 15.98
C MET A 120 3.85 -9.63 16.94
N ASN A 121 3.21 -8.57 16.44
CA ASN A 121 2.86 -7.39 17.22
C ASN A 121 1.37 -6.98 17.18
N GLU A 122 0.51 -7.66 16.42
CA GLU A 122 -0.97 -7.44 16.40
C GLU A 122 -1.77 -8.35 17.32
#